data_AF-A0A3R6VHR4-F1
#
_entry.id   AF-A0A3R6VHR4-F1
#
_cell.length_a   1.000
_cell.length_b   1.000
_cell.length_c   1.000
_cell.angle_alpha   90.00
_cell.angle_beta   90.00
_cell.angle_gamma   90.00
#
_symmetry.space_group_name_H-M   'P 1'
#
loop_
_entity.id
_entity.type
_entity.pdbx_description
1 polymer ?
#
loop_
_entity_poly.entity_id
_entity_poly.type
_entity_poly.pdbx_seq_one_letter_code
_entity_poly.pdbx_strand_id
1 'polypeptide(L)'
;MGNEQSTVPRQQTTIHRSTSTGGSTDRRQRSPDHYAGLPFVVWNGQHHFAEPSSYKYSSRASQIQGHPVFVDPIKADDELRNADALLGNIAIVERGGRLHFPDIIRRLLKAGVTGCIFIEREHYFGPKLLFEGFHSSGRQSVDIPIVRLSKHHADQFLAKKPSKVVIEFLRGQAALDKLVDDDIPFGVATASRLGDTISLRALLMTAQEKFSIKVRVANR
;
A
#
# COMPACT_ATOMS: atom_id res chain seq x y z
N MET A 1 39.16 -52.54 35.57
CA MET A 1 39.46 -52.89 34.17
C MET A 1 38.29 -52.41 33.33
N GLY A 2 38.58 -51.62 32.29
CA GLY A 2 37.64 -50.69 31.66
C GLY A 2 36.63 -51.35 30.73
N ASN A 3 35.45 -50.74 30.65
CA ASN A 3 34.51 -50.93 29.56
C ASN A 3 34.64 -49.73 28.62
N GLU A 4 35.21 -49.98 27.45
CA GLU A 4 35.18 -49.11 26.29
C GLU A 4 33.79 -49.17 25.67
N GLN A 5 33.15 -48.01 25.45
CA GLN A 5 32.05 -47.89 24.50
C GLN A 5 32.37 -46.81 23.47
N SER A 6 32.22 -47.26 22.23
CA SER A 6 32.77 -46.73 21.01
C SER A 6 32.14 -45.40 20.56
N THR A 7 33.00 -44.49 20.12
CA THR A 7 32.67 -43.32 19.31
C THR A 7 32.28 -43.73 17.89
N VAL A 8 31.07 -43.38 17.45
CA VAL A 8 30.61 -43.55 16.06
C VAL A 8 30.84 -42.24 15.28
N PRO A 9 31.55 -42.26 14.13
CA PRO A 9 31.73 -41.07 13.29
C PRO A 9 30.56 -40.83 12.31
N ARG A 10 30.33 -39.54 12.02
CA ARG A 10 29.35 -38.95 11.08
C ARG A 10 29.27 -39.65 9.73
N GLN A 11 28.08 -40.08 9.32
CA GLN A 11 27.75 -40.33 7.91
C GLN A 11 27.30 -39.03 7.22
N GLN A 12 28.05 -38.63 6.20
CA GLN A 12 27.64 -37.65 5.19
C GLN A 12 26.56 -38.27 4.30
N THR A 13 25.34 -37.73 4.34
CA THR A 13 24.32 -38.05 3.34
C THR A 13 24.42 -37.09 2.17
N THR A 14 24.90 -37.63 1.06
CA THR A 14 25.00 -37.04 -0.27
C THR A 14 23.61 -36.59 -0.77
N ILE A 15 23.47 -35.32 -1.13
CA ILE A 15 22.23 -34.78 -1.72
C ILE A 15 22.18 -35.17 -3.20
N HIS A 16 21.29 -36.10 -3.56
CA HIS A 16 20.98 -36.41 -4.96
C HIS A 16 20.29 -35.21 -5.62
N ARG A 17 20.94 -34.61 -6.62
CA ARG A 17 20.38 -33.56 -7.47
C ARG A 17 19.55 -34.20 -8.58
N SER A 18 18.23 -34.25 -8.40
CA SER A 18 17.30 -34.57 -9.49
C SER A 18 17.18 -33.37 -10.43
N THR A 19 17.69 -33.53 -11.65
CA THR A 19 17.55 -32.58 -12.76
C THR A 19 16.13 -32.63 -13.32
N SER A 20 15.31 -31.63 -12.99
CA SER A 20 14.11 -31.30 -13.77
C SER A 20 14.43 -30.18 -14.74
N THR A 21 14.51 -30.50 -16.02
CA THR A 21 14.49 -29.55 -17.14
C THR A 21 13.16 -28.82 -17.15
N GLY A 22 13.14 -27.58 -16.65
CA GLY A 22 11.98 -26.69 -16.68
C GLY A 22 12.45 -25.24 -16.72
N GLY A 23 11.94 -24.47 -17.68
CA GLY A 23 12.42 -23.15 -18.11
C GLY A 23 12.70 -22.13 -16.99
N SER A 24 13.81 -21.42 -17.16
CA SER A 24 14.44 -20.52 -16.20
C SER A 24 13.95 -19.06 -16.30
N THR A 25 12.65 -18.79 -16.32
CA THR A 25 12.18 -17.39 -16.42
C THR A 25 11.11 -16.91 -15.44
N ASP A 26 10.49 -17.73 -14.58
CA ASP A 26 9.33 -17.21 -13.82
C ASP A 26 9.15 -17.70 -12.37
N ARG A 27 10.24 -17.98 -11.65
CA ARG A 27 10.18 -18.38 -10.22
C ARG A 27 10.70 -17.32 -9.23
N ARG A 28 10.91 -16.08 -9.67
CA ARG A 28 11.24 -14.94 -8.80
C ARG A 28 10.04 -14.03 -8.46
N GLN A 29 8.80 -14.44 -8.76
CA GLN A 29 7.61 -13.81 -8.17
C GLN A 29 7.37 -14.36 -6.75
N ARG A 30 8.07 -13.80 -5.76
CA ARG A 30 7.65 -13.87 -4.34
C ARG A 30 7.41 -12.41 -3.92
N SER A 31 6.25 -11.97 -3.44
CA SER A 31 5.17 -12.69 -2.73
C SER A 31 3.75 -12.32 -3.22
N PRO A 32 2.77 -13.24 -3.16
CA PRO A 32 1.37 -13.01 -3.52
C PRO A 32 0.58 -12.19 -2.48
N ASP A 33 1.26 -11.30 -1.75
CA ASP A 33 0.76 -10.74 -0.49
C ASP A 33 0.28 -9.29 -0.61
N HIS A 34 0.12 -8.75 -1.83
CA HIS A 34 -0.41 -7.41 -2.07
C HIS A 34 -1.40 -7.42 -3.24
N TYR A 35 -2.41 -6.55 -3.18
CA TYR A 35 -3.23 -6.24 -4.35
C TYR A 35 -2.31 -5.74 -5.46
N ALA A 36 -2.45 -6.32 -6.64
CA ALA A 36 -1.54 -6.06 -7.72
C ALA A 36 -2.05 -4.91 -8.60
N GLY A 37 -1.28 -3.83 -8.65
CA GLY A 37 -1.58 -2.59 -9.34
C GLY A 37 -1.49 -1.37 -8.43
N LEU A 38 -1.57 -0.18 -9.04
CA LEU A 38 -1.67 1.07 -8.31
C LEU A 38 -3.09 1.24 -7.74
N PRO A 39 -3.22 1.55 -6.45
CA PRO A 39 -4.51 1.83 -5.80
C PRO A 39 -5.11 3.18 -6.17
N PHE A 40 -6.42 3.16 -6.36
CA PHE A 40 -7.26 4.33 -6.54
C PHE A 40 -8.46 4.26 -5.60
N VAL A 41 -8.86 5.42 -5.09
CA VAL A 41 -10.20 5.64 -4.55
C VAL A 41 -11.02 6.31 -5.64
N VAL A 42 -12.17 5.74 -5.96
CA VAL A 42 -13.04 6.21 -7.02
C VAL A 42 -14.34 6.72 -6.43
N TRP A 43 -14.72 7.94 -6.80
CA TRP A 43 -16.04 8.50 -6.51
C TRP A 43 -16.51 9.35 -7.68
N ASN A 44 -17.83 9.36 -7.92
CA ASN A 44 -18.44 10.11 -9.03
C ASN A 44 -17.76 9.83 -10.40
N GLY A 45 -17.24 8.62 -10.61
CA GLY A 45 -16.50 8.22 -11.83
C GLY A 45 -15.07 8.76 -11.94
N GLN A 46 -14.61 9.54 -10.96
CA GLN A 46 -13.26 10.10 -10.93
C GLN A 46 -12.32 9.21 -10.12
N HIS A 47 -11.10 9.01 -10.63
CA HIS A 47 -10.08 8.20 -9.98
C HIS A 47 -9.12 9.11 -9.23
N HIS A 48 -8.83 8.76 -7.98
CA HIS A 48 -7.93 9.51 -7.13
C HIS A 48 -6.87 8.55 -6.60
N PHE A 49 -5.62 8.80 -6.94
CA PHE A 49 -4.52 7.95 -6.52
C PHE A 49 -4.43 7.92 -4.98
N ALA A 50 -4.21 6.74 -4.42
CA ALA A 50 -4.21 6.58 -2.97
C ALA A 50 -3.13 5.61 -2.50
N GLU A 51 -2.06 6.09 -1.89
CA GLU A 51 -0.92 5.25 -1.50
C GLU A 51 -1.34 4.07 -0.61
N PRO A 52 -0.93 2.84 -0.92
CA PRO A 52 -1.26 1.69 -0.09
C PRO A 52 -0.37 1.66 1.16
N SER A 53 -0.94 1.17 2.26
CA SER A 53 -0.17 0.87 3.48
C SER A 53 0.79 -0.30 3.25
N SER A 54 1.75 -0.47 4.16
CA SER A 54 2.71 -1.59 4.10
C SER A 54 2.15 -2.95 4.55
N TYR A 55 0.85 -3.05 4.89
CA TYR A 55 0.25 -4.33 5.23
C TYR A 55 0.21 -5.26 4.02
N LYS A 56 0.31 -6.55 4.32
CA LYS A 56 -0.02 -7.60 3.35
C LYS A 56 -1.53 -7.71 3.22
N TYR A 57 -2.05 -7.78 2.02
CA TYR A 57 -3.48 -7.91 1.77
C TYR A 57 -3.81 -9.31 1.32
N SER A 58 -4.88 -9.92 1.87
CA SER A 58 -5.39 -11.14 1.25
C SER A 58 -6.01 -10.78 -0.10
N SER A 59 -5.68 -11.55 -1.14
CA SER A 59 -6.09 -11.30 -2.52
C SER A 59 -7.59 -11.53 -2.79
N ARG A 60 -8.43 -11.59 -1.75
CA ARG A 60 -9.82 -12.04 -1.83
C ARG A 60 -10.76 -11.06 -2.54
N ALA A 61 -10.41 -9.78 -2.62
CA ALA A 61 -11.21 -8.78 -3.34
C ALA A 61 -10.32 -7.68 -3.93
N SER A 62 -10.09 -7.71 -5.25
CA SER A 62 -9.33 -6.65 -5.95
C SER A 62 -10.05 -5.30 -6.01
N GLN A 63 -11.32 -5.26 -5.57
CA GLN A 63 -12.16 -4.07 -5.52
C GLN A 63 -13.09 -4.17 -4.31
N ILE A 64 -13.20 -3.08 -3.56
CA ILE A 64 -14.16 -2.96 -2.46
C ILE A 64 -14.97 -1.69 -2.62
N GLN A 65 -16.26 -1.78 -2.33
CA GLN A 65 -17.20 -0.67 -2.44
C GLN A 65 -17.95 -0.49 -1.12
N GLY A 66 -18.16 0.76 -0.71
CA GLY A 66 -18.89 1.04 0.52
C GLY A 66 -19.24 2.52 0.69
N HIS A 67 -19.98 2.83 1.74
CA HIS A 67 -20.23 4.21 2.14
C HIS A 67 -19.03 4.71 2.96
N PRO A 68 -18.48 5.90 2.67
CA PRO A 68 -17.44 6.48 3.50
C PRO A 68 -18.04 7.00 4.80
N VAL A 69 -17.53 6.52 5.93
CA VAL A 69 -17.96 6.93 7.28
C VAL A 69 -16.75 7.47 8.02
N PHE A 70 -16.81 8.74 8.44
CA PHE A 70 -15.78 9.32 9.27
C PHE A 70 -15.78 8.66 10.64
N VAL A 71 -14.61 8.26 11.10
CA VAL A 71 -14.44 7.73 12.46
C VAL A 71 -14.64 8.83 13.48
N ASP A 72 -15.07 8.45 14.68
CA ASP A 72 -15.18 9.36 15.81
C ASP A 72 -14.50 8.77 17.06
N PRO A 73 -13.38 9.32 17.55
CA PRO A 73 -12.71 10.56 17.12
C PRO A 73 -12.09 10.47 15.73
N ILE A 74 -11.96 11.61 15.04
CA ILE A 74 -11.57 11.71 13.62
C ILE A 74 -10.20 11.07 13.28
N LYS A 75 -9.32 10.93 14.28
CA LYS A 75 -7.98 10.31 14.14
C LYS A 75 -7.96 8.83 14.56
N ALA A 76 -9.08 8.30 15.07
CA ALA A 76 -9.19 6.99 15.69
C ALA A 76 -8.10 6.72 16.75
N ASP A 77 -7.65 7.75 17.47
CA ASP A 77 -6.65 7.66 18.53
C ASP A 77 -7.24 7.28 19.89
N ASP A 78 -8.56 7.35 20.05
CA ASP A 78 -9.31 6.84 21.20
C ASP A 78 -10.42 5.83 20.80
N GLU A 79 -11.20 5.35 21.75
CA GLU A 79 -12.36 4.48 21.54
C GLU A 79 -13.33 5.05 20.49
N LEU A 80 -13.79 4.18 19.57
CA LEU A 80 -14.68 4.58 18.48
C LEU A 80 -16.11 4.74 18.98
N ARG A 81 -16.59 5.98 19.01
CA ARG A 81 -17.94 6.35 19.45
C ARG A 81 -19.04 5.97 18.45
N ASN A 82 -18.67 5.67 17.21
CA ASN A 82 -19.58 5.37 16.11
C ASN A 82 -19.30 4.02 15.43
N ALA A 83 -18.88 3.02 16.21
CA ALA A 83 -18.59 1.67 15.69
C ALA A 83 -19.76 1.05 14.91
N ASP A 84 -21.01 1.25 15.35
CA ASP A 84 -22.19 0.74 14.64
C ASP A 84 -22.36 1.32 13.24
N ALA A 85 -22.00 2.60 13.04
CA ALA A 85 -22.04 3.23 11.73
C ALA A 85 -20.90 2.74 10.82
N LEU A 86 -19.80 2.29 11.41
CA LEU A 86 -18.61 1.80 10.69
C LEU A 86 -18.77 0.35 10.21
N LEU A 87 -19.62 -0.44 10.85
CA LEU A 87 -19.85 -1.84 10.51
C LEU A 87 -20.28 -2.00 9.03
N GLY A 88 -19.50 -2.73 8.25
CA GLY A 88 -19.75 -2.96 6.82
C GLY A 88 -19.36 -1.80 5.90
N ASN A 89 -18.92 -0.66 6.44
CA ASN A 89 -18.62 0.56 5.68
C ASN A 89 -17.10 0.82 5.58
N ILE A 90 -16.75 1.83 4.78
CA ILE A 90 -15.35 2.25 4.59
C ILE A 90 -15.03 3.37 5.58
N ALA A 91 -14.06 3.15 6.45
CA ALA A 91 -13.65 4.15 7.43
C ALA A 91 -12.84 5.28 6.77
N ILE A 92 -13.18 6.53 7.09
CA ILE A 92 -12.40 7.71 6.76
C ILE A 92 -11.71 8.22 8.03
N VAL A 93 -10.38 8.27 8.01
CA VAL A 93 -9.55 8.62 9.17
C VAL A 93 -8.62 9.78 8.83
N GLU A 94 -8.60 10.81 9.66
CA GLU A 94 -7.61 11.88 9.55
C GLU A 94 -6.24 11.37 10.02
N ARG A 95 -5.21 11.57 9.19
CA ARG A 95 -3.84 11.20 9.55
C ARG A 95 -3.35 12.00 10.77
N GLY A 96 -2.54 11.34 11.60
CA GLY A 96 -1.89 11.93 12.77
C GLY A 96 -2.36 11.24 14.05
N GLY A 97 -2.38 12.00 15.14
CA GLY A 97 -2.82 11.49 16.44
C GLY A 97 -1.69 10.88 17.25
N ARG A 98 -2.05 10.39 18.44
CA ARG A 98 -1.09 9.91 19.45
C ARG A 98 -0.85 8.41 19.39
N LEU A 99 -1.71 7.67 18.68
CA LEU A 99 -1.71 6.22 18.66
C LEU A 99 -0.90 5.69 17.48
N HIS A 100 -0.21 4.56 17.68
CA HIS A 100 0.53 3.93 16.60
C HIS A 100 -0.42 3.36 15.54
N PHE A 101 -0.01 3.48 14.27
CA PHE A 101 -0.81 3.05 13.12
C PHE A 101 -1.35 1.60 13.23
N PRO A 102 -0.58 0.59 13.67
CA PRO A 102 -1.13 -0.76 13.85
C PRO A 102 -2.24 -0.87 14.89
N ASP A 103 -2.22 -0.04 15.93
CA ASP A 103 -3.28 -0.03 16.95
C ASP A 103 -4.55 0.60 16.40
N ILE A 104 -4.42 1.67 15.61
CA ILE A 104 -5.55 2.27 14.86
C ILE A 104 -6.20 1.22 13.96
N ILE A 105 -5.40 0.50 13.15
CA ILE A 105 -5.93 -0.53 12.25
C ILE A 105 -6.62 -1.65 13.01
N ARG A 106 -6.05 -2.15 14.11
CA ARG A 106 -6.70 -3.17 14.94
C ARG A 106 -8.05 -2.70 15.50
N ARG A 107 -8.16 -1.42 15.87
CA ARG A 107 -9.42 -0.83 16.33
C ARG A 107 -10.46 -0.76 15.21
N LEU A 108 -10.07 -0.33 14.01
CA LEU A 108 -10.97 -0.28 12.85
C LEU A 108 -11.44 -1.67 12.41
N LEU A 109 -10.54 -2.66 12.40
CA LEU A 109 -10.89 -4.05 12.09
C LEU A 109 -11.92 -4.61 13.09
N LYS A 110 -11.78 -4.31 14.39
CA LYS A 110 -12.77 -4.70 15.40
C LYS A 110 -14.14 -4.05 15.18
N ALA A 111 -14.18 -2.84 14.62
CA ALA A 111 -15.43 -2.17 14.24
C ALA A 111 -16.08 -2.75 12.97
N GLY A 112 -15.45 -3.73 12.31
CA GLY A 112 -16.04 -4.43 11.17
C GLY A 112 -16.05 -3.62 9.87
N VAL A 113 -15.11 -2.69 9.71
CA VAL A 113 -14.96 -1.91 8.47
C VAL A 113 -14.54 -2.80 7.30
N THR A 114 -14.96 -2.45 6.09
CA THR A 114 -14.62 -3.19 4.85
C THR A 114 -13.44 -2.59 4.10
N GLY A 115 -13.03 -1.37 4.46
CA GLY A 115 -11.86 -0.68 3.91
C GLY A 115 -11.50 0.53 4.77
N CYS A 116 -10.29 1.06 4.60
CA CYS A 116 -9.83 2.24 5.31
C CYS A 116 -9.18 3.24 4.35
N ILE A 117 -9.63 4.50 4.42
CA ILE A 117 -9.05 5.62 3.69
C ILE A 117 -8.53 6.63 4.71
N PHE A 118 -7.22 6.84 4.71
CA PHE A 118 -6.60 7.91 5.48
C PHE A 118 -6.54 9.18 4.64
N ILE A 119 -6.89 10.31 5.24
CA ILE A 119 -6.84 11.63 4.60
C ILE A 119 -5.79 12.51 5.26
N GLU A 120 -5.06 13.26 4.44
CA GLU A 120 -4.07 14.24 4.86
C GLU A 120 -4.68 15.64 4.87
N ARG A 121 -4.50 16.40 5.96
CA ARG A 121 -5.02 17.79 6.06
C ARG A 121 -3.93 18.85 5.98
N GLU A 122 -2.70 18.51 6.34
CA GLU A 122 -1.60 19.47 6.40
C GLU A 122 -0.98 19.70 5.02
N HIS A 123 -0.80 20.97 4.66
CA HIS A 123 0.00 21.34 3.49
C HIS A 123 1.44 20.89 3.71
N TYR A 124 1.98 20.22 2.71
CA TYR A 124 3.30 19.64 2.77
C TYR A 124 4.34 20.63 2.23
N PHE A 125 5.33 21.00 3.06
CA PHE A 125 6.31 22.06 2.75
C PHE A 125 7.79 21.61 2.84
N GLY A 126 8.14 20.33 2.71
CA GLY A 126 9.55 19.87 2.82
C GLY A 126 9.86 18.62 2.00
N PRO A 127 11.05 18.01 2.12
CA PRO A 127 11.33 16.67 1.60
C PRO A 127 10.92 15.61 2.64
N LYS A 128 9.64 15.20 2.69
CA LYS A 128 9.16 14.02 3.42
C LYS A 128 9.94 12.82 2.88
N LEU A 129 10.69 12.18 3.78
CA LEU A 129 10.96 10.75 3.64
C LEU A 129 9.62 10.08 3.36
N LEU A 130 9.57 9.41 2.22
CA LEU A 130 8.49 8.50 1.86
C LEU A 130 8.12 7.70 3.13
N PHE A 131 6.88 7.83 3.61
CA PHE A 131 6.27 6.92 4.59
C PHE A 131 6.45 7.14 6.10
N GLU A 132 6.71 8.33 6.65
CA GLU A 132 6.70 8.47 8.11
C GLU A 132 5.29 8.18 8.70
N GLY A 133 5.09 7.01 9.32
CA GLY A 133 3.86 6.64 10.03
C GLY A 133 2.77 5.88 9.25
N PHE A 134 2.97 5.50 7.98
CA PHE A 134 2.02 4.63 7.24
C PHE A 134 2.55 3.21 7.03
N HIS A 135 3.24 2.70 8.05
CA HIS A 135 3.91 1.41 8.05
C HIS A 135 3.46 0.53 9.23
N SER A 136 3.34 -0.76 8.96
CA SER A 136 3.36 -1.84 9.92
C SER A 136 4.67 -2.61 9.76
N SER A 137 4.97 -3.54 10.67
CA SER A 137 6.14 -4.43 10.56
C SER A 137 6.08 -5.36 9.33
N GLY A 138 5.02 -5.32 8.52
CA GLY A 138 4.82 -6.16 7.34
C GLY A 138 4.58 -7.64 7.64
N ARG A 139 4.56 -8.02 8.94
CA ARG A 139 4.38 -9.39 9.41
C ARG A 139 2.92 -9.82 9.50
N GLN A 140 2.00 -8.87 9.46
CA GLN A 140 0.57 -9.09 9.60
C GLN A 140 -0.12 -8.91 8.25
N SER A 141 -1.00 -9.84 7.92
CA SER A 141 -1.94 -9.71 6.82
C SER A 141 -3.26 -9.12 7.30
N VAL A 142 -3.89 -8.31 6.46
CA VAL A 142 -5.24 -7.78 6.67
C VAL A 142 -6.08 -8.08 5.43
N ASP A 143 -7.37 -8.32 5.63
CA ASP A 143 -8.28 -8.70 4.54
C ASP A 143 -8.96 -7.51 3.87
N ILE A 144 -8.63 -6.29 4.29
CA ILE A 144 -9.21 -5.05 3.78
C ILE A 144 -8.13 -4.12 3.22
N PRO A 145 -8.41 -3.36 2.15
CA PRO A 145 -7.49 -2.37 1.63
C PRO A 145 -7.39 -1.18 2.60
N ILE A 146 -6.16 -0.74 2.82
CA ILE A 146 -5.83 0.41 3.66
C ILE A 146 -5.01 1.37 2.79
N VAL A 147 -5.62 2.48 2.40
CA VAL A 147 -5.04 3.44 1.46
C VAL A 147 -5.01 4.84 2.04
N ARG A 148 -4.18 5.71 1.48
CA ARG A 148 -4.03 7.11 1.90
C ARG A 148 -4.20 8.04 0.72
N LEU A 149 -5.14 8.97 0.82
CA LEU A 149 -5.24 10.09 -0.11
C LEU A 149 -4.20 11.16 0.23
N SER A 150 -3.51 11.65 -0.79
CA SER A 150 -2.71 12.87 -0.70
C SER A 150 -3.61 14.05 -0.31
N LYS A 151 -3.03 15.15 0.18
CA LYS A 151 -3.82 16.34 0.51
C LYS A 151 -4.64 16.84 -0.68
N HIS A 152 -4.04 16.84 -1.88
CA HIS A 152 -4.72 17.24 -3.12
C HIS A 152 -6.03 16.47 -3.35
N HIS A 153 -6.02 15.14 -3.16
CA HIS A 153 -7.22 14.32 -3.30
C HIS A 153 -8.13 14.34 -2.08
N ALA A 154 -7.57 14.47 -0.87
CA ALA A 154 -8.33 14.60 0.37
C ALA A 154 -9.17 15.88 0.39
N ASP A 155 -8.64 17.00 -0.09
CA ASP A 155 -9.38 18.26 -0.19
C ASP A 155 -10.58 18.12 -1.15
N GLN A 156 -10.38 17.44 -2.29
CA GLN A 156 -11.45 17.12 -3.23
C GLN A 156 -12.51 16.22 -2.60
N PHE A 157 -12.08 15.19 -1.89
CA PHE A 157 -12.96 14.27 -1.17
C PHE A 157 -13.84 15.01 -0.15
N LEU A 158 -13.23 15.86 0.68
CA LEU A 158 -13.91 16.65 1.71
C LEU A 158 -14.86 17.69 1.12
N ALA A 159 -14.52 18.29 -0.02
CA ALA A 159 -15.37 19.24 -0.73
C ALA A 159 -16.59 18.55 -1.37
N LYS A 160 -16.38 17.38 -2.00
CA LYS A 160 -17.43 16.65 -2.72
C LYS A 160 -18.34 15.82 -1.81
N LYS A 161 -17.83 15.35 -0.67
CA LYS A 161 -18.54 14.49 0.30
C LYS A 161 -19.28 13.34 -0.40
N PRO A 162 -18.57 12.48 -1.16
CA PRO A 162 -19.23 11.41 -1.90
C PRO A 162 -19.99 10.49 -0.94
N SER A 163 -21.21 10.08 -1.30
CA SER A 163 -21.99 9.13 -0.51
C SER A 163 -21.50 7.69 -0.66
N LYS A 164 -20.67 7.42 -1.67
CA LYS A 164 -20.19 6.09 -2.01
C LYS A 164 -18.81 6.16 -2.65
N VAL A 165 -17.95 5.23 -2.30
CA VAL A 165 -16.61 5.10 -2.85
C VAL A 165 -16.30 3.67 -3.25
N VAL A 166 -15.36 3.53 -4.18
CA VAL A 166 -14.74 2.25 -4.54
C VAL A 166 -13.24 2.36 -4.30
N ILE A 167 -12.63 1.35 -3.70
CA ILE A 167 -11.18 1.18 -3.65
C ILE A 167 -10.83 0.08 -4.64
N GLU A 168 -10.02 0.40 -5.65
CA GLU A 168 -9.61 -0.54 -6.67
C GLU A 168 -8.14 -0.42 -7.03
N PHE A 169 -7.60 -1.46 -7.68
CA PHE A 169 -6.20 -1.55 -8.04
C PHE A 169 -6.07 -1.75 -9.55
N LEU A 170 -5.51 -0.75 -10.24
CA LEU A 170 -5.34 -0.75 -11.69
C LEU A 170 -3.89 -1.08 -12.04
N ARG A 171 -3.66 -1.75 -13.18
CA ARG A 171 -2.31 -2.11 -13.66
C ARG A 171 -1.98 -1.47 -14.98
N GLY A 172 -0.69 -1.31 -15.25
CA GLY A 172 -0.17 -0.90 -16.56
C GLY A 172 -0.81 0.40 -17.04
N GLN A 173 -1.16 0.46 -18.32
CA GLN A 173 -1.67 1.68 -18.95
C GLN A 173 -2.96 2.20 -18.30
N ALA A 174 -3.86 1.32 -17.89
CA ALA A 174 -5.11 1.71 -17.24
C ALA A 174 -4.89 2.48 -15.93
N ALA A 175 -3.80 2.18 -15.20
CA ALA A 175 -3.42 2.96 -14.03
C ALA A 175 -2.79 4.30 -14.42
N LEU A 176 -1.92 4.30 -15.42
CA LEU A 176 -1.19 5.49 -15.86
C LEU A 176 -2.14 6.57 -16.38
N ASP A 177 -3.19 6.17 -17.11
CA ASP A 177 -4.20 7.09 -17.66
C ASP A 177 -5.02 7.82 -16.60
N LYS A 178 -4.91 7.43 -15.32
CA LYS A 178 -5.67 7.99 -14.19
C LYS A 178 -4.85 8.88 -13.27
N LEU A 179 -3.52 8.89 -13.42
CA LEU A 179 -2.64 9.67 -12.57
C LEU A 179 -2.61 11.13 -13.01
N VAL A 180 -2.59 12.03 -12.03
CA VAL A 180 -2.26 13.44 -12.26
C VAL A 180 -0.81 13.73 -11.92
N ASP A 181 -0.32 14.90 -12.30
CA ASP A 181 1.10 15.29 -12.15
C ASP A 181 1.60 15.16 -10.70
N ASP A 182 0.76 15.55 -9.74
CA ASP A 182 1.05 15.47 -8.31
C ASP A 182 1.19 14.01 -7.81
N ASP A 183 0.62 13.04 -8.54
CA ASP A 183 0.68 11.63 -8.15
C ASP A 183 1.99 10.97 -8.56
N ILE A 184 2.68 11.49 -9.58
CA ILE A 184 3.81 10.81 -10.22
C ILE A 184 4.89 10.40 -9.21
N PRO A 185 5.37 11.27 -8.30
CA PRO A 185 6.40 10.86 -7.32
C PRO A 185 5.93 9.72 -6.41
N PHE A 186 4.67 9.74 -5.98
CA PHE A 186 4.09 8.74 -5.09
C PHE A 186 3.74 7.44 -5.83
N GLY A 187 3.35 7.55 -7.10
CA GLY A 187 3.16 6.45 -8.03
C GLY A 187 4.46 5.69 -8.27
N VAL A 188 5.58 6.40 -8.53
CA VAL A 188 6.92 5.79 -8.69
C VAL A 188 7.30 5.01 -7.44
N ALA A 189 7.16 5.61 -6.26
CA ALA A 189 7.47 4.96 -5.00
C ALA A 189 6.57 3.74 -4.74
N THR A 190 5.28 3.83 -5.09
CA THR A 190 4.33 2.73 -4.91
C THR A 190 4.62 1.58 -5.88
N ALA A 191 4.82 1.84 -7.17
CA ALA A 191 5.19 0.84 -8.16
C ALA A 191 6.50 0.13 -7.78
N SER A 192 7.50 0.89 -7.29
CA SER A 192 8.76 0.34 -6.78
C SER A 192 8.55 -0.66 -5.64
N ARG A 193 7.69 -0.34 -4.66
CA ARG A 193 7.40 -1.21 -3.52
C ARG A 193 6.63 -2.46 -3.91
N LEU A 194 5.67 -2.31 -4.83
CA LEU A 194 4.85 -3.42 -5.31
C LEU A 194 5.63 -4.34 -6.26
N GLY A 195 6.81 -3.93 -6.73
CA GLY A 195 7.53 -4.65 -7.77
C GLY A 195 6.83 -4.59 -9.13
N ASP A 196 5.95 -3.60 -9.35
CA ASP A 196 5.27 -3.39 -10.63
C ASP A 196 6.23 -2.69 -11.61
N THR A 197 7.06 -3.49 -12.26
CA THR A 197 8.13 -3.01 -13.15
C THR A 197 7.59 -2.28 -14.38
N ILE A 198 6.38 -2.62 -14.85
CA ILE A 198 5.75 -2.01 -16.02
C ILE A 198 5.34 -0.58 -15.67
N SER A 199 4.54 -0.41 -14.61
CA SER A 199 4.13 0.91 -14.16
C SER A 199 5.32 1.74 -13.70
N LEU A 200 6.30 1.14 -13.01
CA LEU A 200 7.51 1.83 -12.59
C LEU A 200 8.28 2.41 -13.78
N ARG A 201 8.51 1.61 -14.83
CA ARG A 201 9.25 2.07 -16.01
C ARG A 201 8.55 3.25 -16.67
N ALA A 202 7.24 3.15 -16.89
CA ALA A 202 6.48 4.21 -17.53
C ALA A 202 6.50 5.51 -16.71
N LEU A 203 6.30 5.40 -15.38
CA LEU A 203 6.32 6.56 -14.48
C LEU A 203 7.69 7.24 -14.42
N LEU A 204 8.79 6.46 -14.46
CA LEU A 204 10.13 7.03 -14.51
C LEU A 204 10.39 7.79 -15.81
N MET A 205 9.88 7.32 -16.96
CA MET A 205 9.98 8.05 -18.22
C MET A 205 9.17 9.36 -18.18
N THR A 206 7.93 9.32 -17.70
CA THR A 206 7.11 10.54 -17.52
C THR A 206 7.75 11.51 -16.54
N ALA A 207 8.31 11.03 -15.43
CA ALA A 207 9.04 11.85 -14.48
C ALA A 207 10.29 12.47 -15.10
N GLN A 208 11.04 11.74 -15.93
CA GLN A 208 12.21 12.27 -16.63
C GLN A 208 11.83 13.40 -17.58
N GLU A 209 10.76 13.26 -18.35
CA GLU A 209 10.25 14.31 -19.25
C GLU A 209 9.84 15.57 -18.48
N LYS A 210 9.12 15.40 -17.36
CA LYS A 210 8.57 16.53 -16.58
C LYS A 210 9.58 17.20 -15.66
N PHE A 211 10.44 16.42 -15.03
CA PHE A 211 11.42 16.89 -14.04
C PHE A 211 12.84 16.95 -14.61
N SER A 212 12.98 16.96 -15.94
CA SER A 212 14.27 17.12 -16.63
C SER A 212 15.11 18.18 -15.94
N ILE A 213 16.18 17.73 -15.26
CA ILE A 213 17.18 18.61 -14.69
C ILE A 213 17.83 19.29 -15.90
N LYS A 214 17.49 20.56 -16.14
CA LYS A 214 18.26 21.39 -17.06
C LYS A 214 19.67 21.43 -16.51
N VAL A 215 20.56 20.60 -17.03
CA VAL A 215 21.99 20.73 -16.80
C VAL A 215 22.33 22.13 -17.28
N ARG A 216 22.57 23.06 -16.34
CA ARG A 216 23.14 24.36 -16.68
C ARG A 216 24.50 24.06 -17.27
N VAL A 217 24.60 24.07 -18.60
CA VAL A 217 25.87 24.15 -19.28
C VAL A 217 26.48 25.47 -18.83
N ALA A 218 27.49 25.41 -17.96
CA ALA A 218 28.26 26.57 -17.60
C ALA A 218 28.99 27.02 -18.88
N ASN A 219 28.58 28.16 -19.43
CA ASN A 219 29.32 28.81 -20.51
C ASN A 219 30.73 29.12 -19.97
N ARG A 220 31.73 28.50 -20.59
CA ARG A 220 33.14 28.87 -20.42
C ARG A 220 33.48 30.05 -21.31
#